data_AF-A0A2G6Y6V4-F1
#
_entry.id   AF-A0A2G6Y6V4-F1
#
_cell.length_a   1.000
_cell.length_b   1.000
_cell.length_c   1.000
_cell.angle_alpha   90.00
_cell.angle_beta   90.00
_cell.angle_gamma   90.00
#
_symmetry.space_group_name_H-M   'P 1'
#
loop_
_entity.id
_entity.type
_entity.pdbx_description
1 polymer ?
#
loop_
_entity_poly.entity_id
_entity_poly.type
_entity_poly.pdbx_seq_one_letter_code
_entity_poly.pdbx_strand_id
1 'polypeptide(L)'
;MRSTRRTPHSALTIATTAVLACAALAACNQTAAPPQPTAAAQQANDSFAAITTACTQFLAAREAHVDPFSGPGTQGNGTWAKTGYSPALVQPEVNATESPVTPFVGKIVIKDNDARATAATEAEAKAITLTPAHLLSNRTHTLVYSFDGKQWRWQNGQRLTKAPGQNDAMVALTQAEVSAPGPKGFAGCLPQQ
;
A
#
# COMPACT_ATOMS: atom_id res chain seq x y z
N MET A 1 -24.85 -18.80 -93.63
CA MET A 1 -25.57 -19.87 -92.89
C MET A 1 -24.55 -20.77 -92.19
N ARG A 2 -24.95 -21.32 -91.04
CA ARG A 2 -24.18 -21.97 -89.97
C ARG A 2 -23.10 -22.99 -90.37
N SER A 3 -22.29 -23.31 -89.33
CA SER A 3 -21.65 -24.62 -89.04
C SER A 3 -20.12 -24.57 -89.21
N THR A 4 -19.24 -25.10 -88.36
CA THR A 4 -19.35 -25.96 -87.17
C THR A 4 -17.97 -26.01 -86.49
N ARG A 5 -17.94 -26.25 -85.17
CA ARG A 5 -16.73 -26.57 -84.40
C ARG A 5 -15.99 -27.79 -84.97
N ARG A 6 -14.65 -27.77 -84.89
CA ARG A 6 -13.76 -28.94 -84.86
C ARG A 6 -12.78 -28.79 -83.68
N THR A 7 -12.81 -29.78 -82.79
CA THR A 7 -11.75 -30.25 -81.86
C THR A 7 -10.48 -30.67 -82.66
N PRO A 8 -9.28 -31.06 -82.11
CA PRO A 8 -9.02 -31.71 -80.80
C PRO A 8 -7.57 -31.53 -80.21
N HIS A 9 -7.20 -32.39 -79.23
CA HIS A 9 -5.84 -32.84 -78.77
C HIS A 9 -5.10 -31.98 -77.73
N SER A 10 -4.92 -32.42 -76.48
CA SER A 10 -4.07 -33.51 -75.94
C SER A 10 -2.59 -33.12 -75.75
N ALA A 11 -2.15 -33.00 -74.49
CA ALA A 11 -0.81 -33.30 -73.92
C ALA A 11 -0.78 -32.69 -72.49
N LEU A 12 -0.83 -33.41 -71.37
CA LEU A 12 0.07 -34.44 -70.83
C LEU A 12 1.44 -33.88 -70.43
N THR A 13 1.59 -33.47 -69.16
CA THR A 13 2.90 -33.57 -68.48
C THR A 13 2.75 -33.66 -66.96
N ILE A 14 3.44 -34.66 -66.43
CA ILE A 14 3.66 -35.05 -65.04
C ILE A 14 4.60 -34.03 -64.38
N ALA A 15 4.38 -33.65 -63.11
CA ALA A 15 5.46 -33.31 -62.19
C ALA A 15 4.97 -33.28 -60.73
N THR A 16 5.46 -34.25 -59.96
CA THR A 16 5.58 -34.26 -58.50
C THR A 16 6.12 -32.95 -57.94
N THR A 17 5.42 -32.36 -56.95
CA THR A 17 6.01 -31.39 -56.02
C THR A 17 5.59 -31.69 -54.58
N ALA A 18 6.59 -32.19 -53.84
CA ALA A 18 6.96 -31.89 -52.47
C ALA A 18 5.85 -31.59 -51.44
N VAL A 19 5.78 -32.50 -50.47
CA VAL A 19 5.35 -32.27 -49.09
C VAL A 19 5.95 -30.95 -48.57
N LEU A 20 5.11 -29.94 -48.33
CA LEU A 20 5.40 -28.87 -47.37
C LEU A 20 4.47 -29.03 -46.17
N ALA A 21 4.89 -29.92 -45.27
CA ALA A 21 4.51 -29.88 -43.87
C ALA A 21 5.33 -28.75 -43.22
N CYS A 22 4.77 -27.54 -43.14
CA CYS A 22 5.29 -26.46 -42.29
C CYS A 22 4.24 -25.35 -42.12
N ALA A 23 3.12 -25.65 -41.47
CA ALA A 23 2.15 -24.63 -41.05
C ALA A 23 1.53 -24.89 -39.66
N ALA A 24 2.18 -25.72 -38.82
CA ALA A 24 1.62 -26.14 -37.53
C ALA A 24 2.48 -25.78 -36.30
N LEU A 25 3.39 -24.79 -36.41
CA LEU A 25 4.31 -24.45 -35.30
C LEU A 25 4.36 -22.95 -34.91
N ALA A 26 3.53 -22.09 -35.51
CA ALA A 26 3.51 -20.66 -35.17
C ALA A 26 2.42 -20.25 -34.15
N ALA A 27 1.58 -21.18 -33.69
CA ALA A 27 0.47 -20.87 -32.77
C ALA A 27 0.75 -21.15 -31.28
N CYS A 28 1.88 -21.77 -30.93
CA CYS A 28 2.13 -22.25 -29.56
C CYS A 28 2.94 -21.30 -28.66
N ASN A 29 3.30 -20.10 -29.13
CA ASN A 29 4.03 -19.10 -28.33
C ASN A 29 3.24 -17.79 -28.17
N GLN A 30 1.91 -17.85 -28.11
CA GLN A 30 1.18 -16.76 -27.46
C GLN A 30 1.36 -16.94 -25.96
N THR A 31 2.41 -16.32 -25.42
CA THR A 31 2.43 -15.93 -24.01
C THR A 31 1.13 -15.17 -23.80
N ALA A 32 0.14 -15.82 -23.19
CA ALA A 32 -1.13 -15.18 -22.87
C ALA A 32 -0.78 -13.89 -22.15
N ALA A 33 -1.27 -12.76 -22.68
CA ALA A 33 -1.16 -11.49 -21.97
C ALA A 33 -1.65 -11.74 -20.53
N PRO A 34 -0.98 -11.17 -19.51
CA PRO A 34 -1.45 -11.27 -18.14
C PRO A 34 -2.95 -10.96 -18.14
N PRO A 35 -3.79 -11.79 -17.49
CA PRO A 35 -5.22 -11.55 -17.49
C PRO A 35 -5.48 -10.11 -17.05
N GLN A 36 -6.21 -9.37 -17.88
CA GLN A 36 -6.55 -7.99 -17.57
C GLN A 36 -7.26 -7.97 -16.20
N PRO A 37 -6.90 -7.04 -15.30
CA PRO A 37 -7.61 -6.90 -14.03
C PRO A 37 -9.10 -6.76 -14.30
N THR A 38 -9.93 -7.46 -13.54
CA THR A 38 -11.37 -7.22 -13.58
C THR A 38 -11.64 -5.76 -13.20
N ALA A 39 -12.75 -5.19 -13.68
CA ALA A 39 -13.13 -3.82 -13.31
C ALA A 39 -13.14 -3.62 -11.78
N ALA A 40 -13.57 -4.63 -11.03
CA ALA A 40 -13.54 -4.64 -9.58
C ALA A 40 -12.12 -4.64 -8.99
N ALA A 41 -11.19 -5.42 -9.57
CA ALA A 41 -9.79 -5.41 -9.16
C ALA A 41 -9.13 -4.05 -9.44
N GLN A 42 -9.38 -3.46 -10.60
CA GLN A 42 -8.87 -2.14 -10.93
C GLN A 42 -9.38 -1.08 -9.95
N GLN A 43 -10.70 -1.06 -9.71
CA GLN A 43 -11.32 -0.15 -8.75
C GLN A 43 -10.74 -0.32 -7.34
N ALA A 44 -10.59 -1.57 -6.85
CA ALA A 44 -10.03 -1.83 -5.53
C ALA A 44 -8.60 -1.29 -5.42
N ASN A 45 -7.75 -1.54 -6.41
CA ASN A 45 -6.36 -1.06 -6.42
C ASN A 45 -6.28 0.47 -6.49
N ASP A 46 -7.02 1.12 -7.39
CA ASP A 46 -6.97 2.57 -7.56
C ASP A 46 -7.48 3.30 -6.31
N SER A 47 -8.60 2.84 -5.74
CA SER A 47 -9.14 3.41 -4.52
C SER A 47 -8.25 3.16 -3.30
N PHE A 48 -7.56 2.02 -3.22
CA PHE A 48 -6.59 1.76 -2.14
C PHE A 48 -5.32 2.59 -2.29
N ALA A 49 -4.86 2.82 -3.52
CA ALA A 49 -3.77 3.73 -3.80
C ALA A 49 -4.09 5.17 -3.36
N ALA A 50 -5.34 5.61 -3.52
CA ALA A 50 -5.80 6.91 -3.01
C ALA A 50 -5.73 6.99 -1.47
N ILE A 51 -6.18 5.93 -0.76
CA ILE A 51 -6.06 5.85 0.70
C ILE A 51 -4.58 5.89 1.12
N THR A 52 -3.72 5.15 0.43
CA THR A 52 -2.28 5.11 0.72
C THR A 52 -1.60 6.46 0.50
N THR A 53 -2.00 7.18 -0.56
CA THR A 53 -1.51 8.52 -0.87
C THR A 53 -1.94 9.51 0.21
N ALA A 54 -3.21 9.50 0.62
CA ALA A 54 -3.71 10.33 1.70
C ALA A 54 -2.99 10.04 3.03
N CYS A 55 -2.78 8.76 3.33
CA CYS A 55 -2.02 8.33 4.51
C CYS A 55 -0.60 8.87 4.51
N THR A 56 0.10 8.75 3.37
CA THR A 56 1.47 9.23 3.19
C THR A 56 1.54 10.75 3.37
N GLN A 57 0.64 11.50 2.74
CA GLN A 57 0.57 12.96 2.87
C GLN A 57 0.28 13.40 4.31
N PHE A 58 -0.67 12.75 4.96
CA PHE A 58 -1.03 13.03 6.34
C PHE A 58 0.14 12.80 7.30
N LEU A 59 0.87 11.69 7.13
CA LEU A 59 2.03 11.37 7.96
C LEU A 59 3.22 12.28 7.69
N ALA A 60 3.42 12.70 6.43
CA ALA A 60 4.46 13.65 6.03
C ALA A 60 4.20 15.08 6.55
N ALA A 61 2.93 15.45 6.74
CA ALA A 61 2.52 16.74 7.31
C ALA A 61 2.61 16.78 8.86
N ARG A 62 3.04 15.70 9.52
CA ARG A 62 3.18 15.69 10.99
C ARG A 62 4.33 16.59 11.42
N GLU A 63 3.98 17.61 12.20
CA GLU A 63 4.96 18.48 12.83
C GLU A 63 5.37 17.95 14.20
N ALA A 64 6.59 18.29 14.61
CA ALA A 64 7.01 18.09 15.99
C ALA A 64 6.16 18.98 16.91
N HIS A 65 5.81 18.45 18.08
CA HIS A 65 4.95 19.14 19.04
C HIS A 65 5.67 19.24 20.39
N VAL A 66 5.28 20.26 21.17
CA VAL A 66 5.83 20.55 22.49
C VAL A 66 4.71 20.50 23.49
N ASP A 67 4.77 19.56 24.43
CA ASP A 67 3.76 19.36 25.46
C ASP A 67 4.43 19.33 26.85
N PRO A 68 3.70 19.66 27.92
CA PRO A 68 4.13 19.37 29.28
C PRO A 68 4.43 17.87 29.43
N PHE A 69 5.58 17.55 30.03
CA PHE A 69 6.05 16.19 30.21
C PHE A 69 5.69 15.66 31.59
N SER A 70 4.96 14.55 31.61
CA SER A 70 4.62 13.79 32.80
C SER A 70 5.10 12.35 32.64
N GLY A 71 6.35 12.10 33.05
CA GLY A 71 6.98 10.78 33.02
C GLY A 71 7.31 10.22 34.41
N PRO A 72 7.71 8.94 34.50
CA PRO A 72 8.22 8.38 35.74
C PRO A 72 9.43 9.19 36.24
N GLY A 73 9.39 9.65 37.49
CA GLY A 73 10.48 10.43 38.10
C GLY A 73 10.39 11.95 37.89
N THR A 74 9.44 12.47 37.10
CA THR A 74 9.17 13.92 37.06
C THR A 74 8.12 14.28 38.11
N GLN A 75 8.55 14.50 39.35
CA GLN A 75 7.73 15.15 40.37
C GLN A 75 7.81 16.67 40.19
N GLY A 76 6.66 17.31 39.94
CA GLY A 76 6.39 18.71 40.31
C GLY A 76 7.09 19.84 39.53
N ASN A 77 8.13 19.56 38.74
CA ASN A 77 8.91 20.60 38.11
C ASN A 77 8.57 20.63 36.62
N GLY A 78 7.74 21.61 36.21
CA GLY A 78 7.15 21.79 34.88
C GLY A 78 8.12 21.58 33.71
N THR A 79 8.40 20.32 33.41
CA THR A 79 9.29 19.86 32.36
C THR A 79 8.48 19.82 31.08
N TRP A 80 9.10 20.19 29.98
CA TRP A 80 8.49 20.20 28.66
C TRP A 80 9.19 19.18 27.77
N ALA A 81 8.43 18.53 26.89
CA ALA A 81 8.98 17.58 25.94
C ALA A 81 8.69 18.04 24.52
N LYS A 82 9.73 18.08 23.67
CA LYS A 82 9.57 18.12 22.22
C LYS A 82 9.54 16.70 21.70
N THR A 83 8.46 16.33 21.04
CA THR A 83 8.30 15.02 20.40
C THR A 83 8.14 15.24 18.90
N GLY A 84 8.96 14.53 18.12
CA GLY A 84 8.94 14.60 16.66
C GLY A 84 8.97 13.22 16.03
N TYR A 85 8.82 13.22 14.72
CA TYR A 85 8.59 12.03 13.93
C TYR A 85 9.60 11.95 12.80
N SER A 86 10.15 10.77 12.53
CA SER A 86 10.88 10.55 11.29
C SER A 86 9.92 10.53 10.09
N PRO A 87 10.42 10.73 8.86
CA PRO A 87 9.67 10.39 7.66
C PRO A 87 9.14 8.95 7.79
N ALA A 88 7.83 8.79 7.66
CA ALA A 88 7.20 7.50 7.76
C ALA A 88 7.31 6.77 6.41
N LEU A 89 7.67 5.49 6.46
CA LEU A 89 7.57 4.61 5.30
C LEU A 89 6.17 3.97 5.30
N VAL A 90 5.39 4.21 4.25
CA VAL A 90 4.05 3.66 4.07
C VAL A 90 4.10 2.60 2.97
N GLN A 91 3.71 1.36 3.29
CA GLN A 91 3.77 0.23 2.37
C GLN A 91 2.37 -0.38 2.22
N PRO A 92 1.72 -0.21 1.05
CA PRO A 92 0.43 -0.81 0.78
C PRO A 92 0.56 -2.25 0.26
N GLU A 93 -0.45 -3.05 0.52
CA GLU A 93 -0.63 -4.38 -0.07
C GLU A 93 -2.13 -4.64 -0.26
N VAL A 94 -2.52 -5.12 -1.44
CA VAL A 94 -3.91 -5.53 -1.75
C VAL A 94 -3.89 -6.98 -2.20
N ASN A 95 -4.68 -7.82 -1.55
CA ASN A 95 -4.83 -9.22 -1.87
C ASN A 95 -6.28 -9.52 -2.23
N ALA A 96 -6.49 -10.26 -3.32
CA ALA A 96 -7.79 -10.84 -3.63
C ALA A 96 -8.15 -11.93 -2.62
N THR A 97 -9.43 -12.14 -2.39
CA THR A 97 -9.94 -13.26 -1.60
C THR A 97 -10.95 -14.06 -2.40
N GLU A 98 -11.22 -15.27 -1.93
CA GLU A 98 -12.28 -16.13 -2.50
C GLU A 98 -13.69 -15.72 -2.04
N SER A 99 -13.80 -14.74 -1.13
CA SER A 99 -15.08 -14.29 -0.58
C SER A 99 -15.77 -13.33 -1.56
N PRO A 100 -17.01 -13.63 -2.00
CA PRO A 100 -17.79 -12.69 -2.81
C PRO A 100 -18.24 -11.45 -2.00
N VAL A 101 -18.23 -11.52 -0.67
CA VAL A 101 -18.61 -10.41 0.23
C VAL A 101 -17.42 -9.50 0.55
N THR A 102 -16.19 -10.05 0.52
CA THR A 102 -14.96 -9.29 0.75
C THR A 102 -13.94 -9.66 -0.32
N PRO A 103 -14.18 -9.33 -1.60
CA PRO A 103 -13.34 -9.77 -2.70
C PRO A 103 -11.89 -9.32 -2.59
N PHE A 104 -11.60 -8.26 -1.82
CA PHE A 104 -10.23 -7.82 -1.56
C PHE A 104 -10.01 -7.45 -0.09
N VAL A 105 -8.79 -7.71 0.39
CA VAL A 105 -8.26 -7.24 1.67
C VAL A 105 -7.06 -6.35 1.40
N GLY A 106 -7.04 -5.20 2.05
CA GLY A 106 -5.98 -4.21 1.97
C GLY A 106 -5.21 -4.16 3.28
N LYS A 107 -3.91 -3.91 3.20
CA LYS A 107 -3.04 -3.71 4.35
C LYS A 107 -2.14 -2.51 4.10
N ILE A 108 -2.03 -1.62 5.08
CA ILE A 108 -1.03 -0.57 5.09
C ILE A 108 -0.09 -0.83 6.28
N VAL A 109 1.19 -0.99 5.98
CA VAL A 109 2.25 -1.06 6.99
C VAL A 109 2.95 0.28 7.05
N ILE A 110 2.95 0.91 8.22
CA ILE A 110 3.56 2.21 8.47
C ILE A 110 4.73 2.00 9.41
N LYS A 111 5.94 2.27 8.96
CA LYS A 111 7.13 2.31 9.81
C LYS A 111 7.44 3.76 10.14
N ASP A 112 7.37 4.11 11.42
CA ASP A 112 7.71 5.45 11.89
C ASP A 112 8.50 5.39 13.20
N ASN A 113 9.28 6.44 13.45
CA ASN A 113 10.06 6.57 14.67
C ASN A 113 9.60 7.81 15.42
N ASP A 114 9.46 7.67 16.73
CA ASP A 114 9.29 8.79 17.63
C ASP A 114 10.65 9.18 18.21
N ALA A 115 10.96 10.46 18.20
CA ALA A 115 12.07 11.04 18.94
C ALA A 115 11.52 12.00 20.00
N ARG A 116 12.10 11.98 21.20
CA ARG A 116 11.70 12.86 22.31
C ARG A 116 12.92 13.42 23.03
N ALA A 117 12.85 14.71 23.32
CA ALA A 117 13.79 15.41 24.18
C ALA A 117 13.05 16.25 25.20
N THR A 118 13.62 16.43 26.40
CA THR A 118 13.00 17.18 27.49
C THR A 118 13.83 18.39 27.88
N ALA A 119 13.18 19.48 28.29
CA ALA A 119 13.81 20.68 28.84
C ALA A 119 13.01 21.24 30.02
N ALA A 120 13.61 22.18 30.76
CA ALA A 120 13.00 22.80 31.93
C ALA A 120 11.90 23.82 31.57
N THR A 121 11.93 24.37 30.35
CA THR A 121 10.93 25.33 29.86
C THR A 121 10.39 24.98 28.48
N GLU A 122 9.21 25.50 28.14
CA GLU A 122 8.60 25.32 26.82
C GLU A 122 9.48 25.89 25.70
N ALA A 123 10.05 27.08 25.92
CA ALA A 123 10.88 27.77 24.94
C ALA A 123 12.16 26.97 24.63
N GLU A 124 12.82 26.43 25.66
CA GLU A 124 13.97 25.55 25.47
C GLU A 124 13.57 24.28 24.73
N ALA A 125 12.46 23.63 25.12
CA ALA A 125 11.98 22.42 24.44
C ALA A 125 11.72 22.69 22.96
N LYS A 126 11.06 23.80 22.62
CA LYS A 126 10.78 24.21 21.23
C LYS A 126 12.07 24.40 20.41
N ALA A 127 13.11 24.94 21.03
CA ALA A 127 14.42 25.17 20.40
C ALA A 127 15.25 23.90 20.18
N ILE A 128 14.90 22.77 20.82
CA ILE A 128 15.66 21.51 20.64
C ILE A 128 15.61 21.05 19.18
N THR A 129 16.77 20.75 18.62
CA THR A 129 16.88 19.97 17.38
C THR A 129 16.88 18.48 17.74
N LEU A 130 15.86 17.75 17.31
CA LEU A 130 15.80 16.30 17.50
C LEU A 130 16.84 15.62 16.60
N THR A 131 17.56 14.68 17.18
CA THR A 131 18.64 13.91 16.54
C THR A 131 18.42 12.42 16.78
N PRO A 132 19.13 11.52 16.09
CA PRO A 132 18.98 10.07 16.33
C PRO A 132 19.23 9.63 17.78
N ALA A 133 20.00 10.39 18.57
CA ALA A 133 20.21 10.11 19.99
C ALA A 133 18.94 10.28 20.84
N HIS A 134 17.95 11.02 20.33
CA HIS A 134 16.67 11.25 20.98
C HIS A 134 15.61 10.19 20.63
N LEU A 135 15.99 9.10 19.96
CA LEU A 135 15.07 8.03 19.59
C LEU A 135 14.35 7.50 20.84
N LEU A 136 13.04 7.71 20.88
CA LEU A 136 12.18 7.20 21.93
C LEU A 136 11.73 5.78 21.59
N SER A 137 11.28 5.56 20.36
CA SER A 137 10.87 4.24 19.90
C SER A 137 10.83 4.13 18.38
N ASN A 138 11.09 2.92 17.88
CA ASN A 138 10.71 2.53 16.53
C ASN A 138 9.34 1.85 16.60
N ARG A 139 8.41 2.25 15.73
CA ARG A 139 7.06 1.70 15.71
C ARG A 139 6.71 1.19 14.33
N THR A 140 5.90 0.14 14.31
CA THR A 140 5.29 -0.40 13.09
C THR A 140 3.80 -0.51 13.32
N HIS A 141 3.02 0.23 12.55
CA HIS A 141 1.57 0.17 12.56
C HIS A 141 1.12 -0.66 11.36
N THR A 142 0.28 -1.66 11.61
CA THR A 142 -0.39 -2.44 10.56
C THR A 142 -1.86 -2.10 10.62
N LEU A 143 -2.41 -1.57 9.53
CA LEU A 143 -3.83 -1.25 9.38
C LEU A 143 -4.43 -2.18 8.33
N VAL A 144 -5.55 -2.83 8.63
CA VAL A 144 -6.21 -3.80 7.76
C VAL A 144 -7.57 -3.30 7.33
N TYR A 145 -7.90 -3.52 6.07
CA TYR A 145 -9.10 -3.04 5.41
C TYR A 145 -9.77 -4.17 4.62
N SER A 146 -11.09 -4.12 4.52
CA SER A 146 -11.89 -4.97 3.65
C SER A 146 -12.50 -4.14 2.52
N PHE A 147 -12.51 -4.66 1.30
CA PHE A 147 -13.28 -4.09 0.20
C PHE A 147 -14.52 -4.94 -0.04
N ASP A 148 -15.71 -4.33 -0.02
CA ASP A 148 -17.00 -5.03 -0.18
C ASP A 148 -17.47 -5.12 -1.65
N GLY A 149 -16.57 -4.83 -2.59
CA GLY A 149 -16.90 -4.68 -4.02
C GLY A 149 -17.28 -3.25 -4.41
N LYS A 150 -17.45 -2.33 -3.45
CA LYS A 150 -17.78 -0.93 -3.69
C LYS A 150 -16.83 0.02 -2.97
N GLN A 151 -16.56 -0.23 -1.70
CA GLN A 151 -15.80 0.67 -0.84
C GLN A 151 -14.89 -0.09 0.13
N TRP A 152 -13.81 0.59 0.53
CA TRP A 152 -12.92 0.13 1.58
C TRP A 152 -13.49 0.46 2.95
N ARG A 153 -13.33 -0.47 3.90
CA ARG A 153 -13.69 -0.27 5.30
C ARG A 153 -12.52 -0.71 6.16
N TRP A 154 -12.17 0.11 7.15
CA TRP A 154 -11.21 -0.30 8.18
C TRP A 154 -11.78 -1.47 8.98
N GLN A 155 -10.93 -2.43 9.32
CA GLN A 155 -11.32 -3.64 10.05
C GLN A 155 -10.62 -3.72 11.40
N ASN A 156 -9.29 -3.60 11.40
CA ASN A 156 -8.49 -3.63 12.63
C ASN A 156 -7.14 -2.93 12.41
N GLY A 157 -6.40 -2.79 13.50
CA GLY A 157 -5.02 -2.36 13.44
C GLY A 157 -4.20 -2.86 14.62
N GLN A 158 -2.88 -2.78 14.47
CA GLN A 158 -1.92 -3.19 15.48
C GLN A 158 -0.69 -2.29 15.43
N ARG A 159 -0.13 -1.99 16.60
CA ARG A 159 1.15 -1.30 16.76
C ARG A 159 2.14 -2.20 17.45
N LEU A 160 3.28 -2.43 16.79
CA LEU A 160 4.50 -2.94 17.40
C LEU A 160 5.36 -1.75 17.79
N THR A 161 5.82 -1.70 19.04
CA THR A 161 6.74 -0.68 19.55
C THR A 161 8.01 -1.34 20.05
N LYS A 162 9.17 -0.86 19.58
CA LYS A 162 10.49 -1.22 20.08
C LYS A 162 11.12 0.01 20.71
N ALA A 163 11.21 0.00 22.04
CA ALA A 163 11.82 1.09 22.80
C ALA A 163 13.17 0.64 23.39
N PRO A 164 14.23 1.47 23.33
CA PRO A 164 15.52 1.11 23.91
C PRO A 164 15.40 0.73 25.39
N GLY A 165 15.98 -0.42 25.76
CA GLY A 165 15.96 -0.92 27.14
C GLY A 165 14.61 -1.45 27.63
N GLN A 166 13.63 -1.64 26.75
CA GLN A 166 12.32 -2.21 27.06
C GLN A 166 12.03 -3.43 26.17
N ASN A 167 11.13 -4.29 26.61
CA ASN A 167 10.63 -5.38 25.77
C ASN A 167 9.78 -4.83 24.61
N ASP A 168 9.81 -5.53 23.49
CA ASP A 168 8.92 -5.26 22.36
C ASP A 168 7.45 -5.37 22.82
N ALA A 169 6.65 -4.36 22.50
CA ALA A 169 5.25 -4.29 22.88
C ALA A 169 4.36 -4.33 21.64
N MET A 170 3.36 -5.21 21.66
CA MET A 170 2.40 -5.35 20.57
C MET A 170 1.00 -5.03 21.11
N VAL A 171 0.37 -3.99 20.55
CA VAL A 171 -0.89 -3.43 21.05
C VAL A 171 -1.89 -3.33 19.91
N ALA A 172 -3.12 -3.81 20.12
CA ALA A 172 -4.21 -3.61 19.18
C ALA A 172 -4.61 -2.14 19.13
N LEU A 173 -4.84 -1.60 17.93
CA LEU A 173 -5.31 -0.24 17.74
C LEU A 173 -6.83 -0.23 17.65
N THR A 174 -7.44 0.64 18.44
CA THR A 174 -8.87 0.92 18.36
C THR A 174 -9.18 1.84 17.18
N GLN A 175 -10.42 1.79 16.69
CA GLN A 175 -10.87 2.73 15.65
C GLN A 175 -10.73 4.18 16.11
N ALA A 176 -10.97 4.46 17.40
CA ALA A 176 -10.83 5.80 17.97
C ALA A 176 -9.38 6.32 17.83
N GLU A 177 -8.38 5.51 18.17
CA GLU A 177 -6.97 5.86 18.01
C GLU A 177 -6.57 6.09 16.55
N VAL A 178 -7.06 5.25 15.63
CA VAL A 178 -6.77 5.41 14.19
C VAL A 178 -7.46 6.67 13.65
N SER A 179 -8.70 6.93 14.05
CA SER A 179 -9.49 8.09 13.61
C SER A 179 -9.06 9.42 14.23
N ALA A 180 -8.21 9.40 15.26
CA ALA A 180 -7.74 10.61 15.91
C ALA A 180 -6.95 11.51 14.93
N PRO A 181 -6.99 12.84 15.10
CA PRO A 181 -6.20 13.75 14.30
C PRO A 181 -4.71 13.57 14.57
N GLY A 182 -3.90 14.20 13.71
CA GLY A 182 -2.47 14.28 13.91
C GLY A 182 -2.13 15.03 15.21
N PRO A 183 -0.93 14.78 15.78
CA PRO A 183 0.13 13.98 15.18
C PRO A 183 0.17 12.51 15.67
N LYS A 184 -0.70 12.14 16.63
CA LYS A 184 -0.72 10.80 17.26
C LYS A 184 -1.65 9.81 16.55
N GLY A 185 -2.70 10.29 15.88
CA GLY A 185 -3.64 9.43 15.16
C GLY A 185 -3.26 9.23 13.69
N PHE A 186 -4.14 8.53 12.96
CA PHE A 186 -3.93 8.09 11.58
C PHE A 186 -5.14 8.41 10.69
N ALA A 187 -5.86 9.50 10.97
CA ALA A 187 -7.11 9.83 10.29
C ALA A 187 -6.97 9.86 8.75
N GLY A 188 -5.84 10.35 8.23
CA GLY A 188 -5.56 10.35 6.80
C GLY A 188 -5.35 8.97 6.17
N CYS A 189 -5.19 7.93 6.97
CA CYS A 189 -5.08 6.53 6.53
C CYS A 189 -6.43 5.80 6.54
N LEU A 190 -7.52 6.45 6.94
CA LEU A 190 -8.86 5.88 6.83
C LEU A 190 -9.46 6.16 5.44
N PRO A 191 -10.31 5.26 4.92
CA PRO A 191 -11.10 5.54 3.74
C PRO A 191 -11.93 6.81 3.97
N GLN A 192 -11.91 7.72 2.99
CA GLN A 192 -12.84 8.85 2.99
C GLN A 192 -14.25 8.30 2.74
N GLN A 193 -15.22 8.74 3.54
CA GLN A 193 -16.63 8.39 3.33
C GLN A 193 -17.25 9.21 2.22
#